data_AF-A0AA37XCM2-F1
#
_entry.id   AF-A0AA37XCM2-F1
#
_cell.length_a   1.000
_cell.length_b   1.000
_cell.length_c   1.000
_cell.angle_alpha   90.00
_cell.angle_beta   90.00
_cell.angle_gamma   90.00
#
_symmetry.space_group_name_H-M   'P 1'
#
loop_
_entity.id
_entity.type
_entity.pdbx_description
1 polymer ?
#
loop_
_entity_poly.entity_id
_entity_poly.type
_entity_poly.pdbx_seq_one_letter_code
_entity_poly.pdbx_strand_id
1 'polypeptide(L)'
;MATPPVAPPVAAPAAAPPTGAAGPTAMTGRSLAPDLARGTMLLLIVLANIPWYLYAATKRDISEHPVDGSVIDRVVQTVMLVAVDARSYPMFAALFGYGIWQLYTRQAAAGTEHRAARRLLRRRNWWLVAFGAVHAVLLWSGDVLGAYGLAGVILVALFIDRASAVLRIWAIVIAGLLTVVSALTLAVSIALADTDLFAAGGSVEDPIETGVAEPGYLASIVDRSLMWVVAVPSQVFLSGVIPVVILVGILAARHRVLEEPERHLPLLRRTAVVGLAIGWTGAPPPPRSTSTCGVCPRRRTWAS
;
A
#
# COMPACT_ATOMS: atom_id res chain seq x y z
N MET A 1 -61.86 -64.86 7.14
CA MET A 1 -61.56 -63.49 7.57
C MET A 1 -60.04 -63.42 7.77
N ALA A 2 -59.30 -63.06 6.72
CA ALA A 2 -57.83 -63.13 6.69
C ALA A 2 -57.26 -61.71 6.76
N THR A 3 -56.38 -61.46 7.72
CA THR A 3 -55.67 -60.19 7.91
C THR A 3 -54.58 -60.01 6.84
N PRO A 4 -54.40 -58.80 6.27
CA PRO A 4 -53.31 -58.55 5.33
C PRO A 4 -51.95 -58.43 6.04
N PRO A 5 -50.82 -58.69 5.34
CA PRO A 5 -49.49 -58.65 5.91
C PRO A 5 -48.99 -57.22 6.17
N VAL A 6 -48.32 -57.04 7.31
CA VAL A 6 -47.67 -55.79 7.75
C VAL A 6 -46.40 -55.54 6.92
N ALA A 7 -46.29 -54.36 6.31
CA ALA A 7 -45.09 -53.94 5.58
C ALA A 7 -43.91 -53.64 6.53
N PRO A 8 -42.66 -53.91 6.14
CA PRO A 8 -41.50 -53.60 6.97
C PRO A 8 -41.25 -52.09 7.08
N PRO A 9 -40.64 -51.61 8.18
CA PRO A 9 -40.36 -50.20 8.39
C PRO A 9 -39.31 -49.68 7.39
N VAL A 10 -39.60 -48.54 6.77
CA VAL A 10 -38.68 -47.82 5.89
C VAL A 10 -37.48 -47.34 6.72
N ALA A 11 -36.27 -47.75 6.33
CA ALA A 11 -35.03 -47.33 6.98
C ALA A 11 -34.88 -45.80 6.93
N ALA A 12 -34.56 -45.19 8.08
CA ALA A 12 -34.25 -43.78 8.19
C ALA A 12 -33.02 -43.42 7.32
N PRO A 13 -32.99 -42.24 6.69
CA PRO A 13 -31.83 -41.81 5.92
C PRO A 13 -30.60 -41.70 6.82
N ALA A 14 -29.50 -42.31 6.39
CA ALA A 14 -28.21 -42.27 7.06
C ALA A 14 -27.76 -40.82 7.30
N ALA A 15 -27.38 -40.51 8.53
CA ALA A 15 -26.87 -39.20 8.93
C ALA A 15 -25.66 -38.81 8.04
N ALA A 16 -25.71 -37.59 7.50
CA ALA A 16 -24.59 -37.00 6.77
C ALA A 16 -23.34 -36.94 7.67
N PRO A 17 -22.13 -37.17 7.12
CA PRO A 17 -20.91 -37.12 7.90
C PRO A 17 -20.69 -35.70 8.46
N PRO A 18 -20.13 -35.56 9.68
CA PRO A 18 -19.84 -34.27 10.26
C PRO A 18 -18.88 -33.51 9.33
N THR A 19 -19.28 -32.29 8.96
CA THR A 19 -18.45 -31.35 8.20
C THR A 19 -17.17 -31.10 8.98
N GLY A 20 -16.05 -31.55 8.40
CA GLY A 20 -14.73 -31.46 8.98
C GLY A 20 -14.42 -30.05 9.45
N ALA A 21 -13.89 -29.97 10.67
CA ALA A 21 -13.36 -28.78 11.28
C ALA A 21 -12.47 -27.99 10.29
N ALA A 22 -12.59 -26.67 10.34
CA ALA A 22 -11.77 -25.72 9.59
C ALA A 22 -10.29 -25.85 9.98
N GLY A 23 -9.60 -26.85 9.43
CA GLY A 23 -8.16 -26.99 9.49
C GLY A 23 -7.46 -26.06 8.48
N PRO A 24 -6.17 -25.73 8.69
CA PRO A 24 -5.37 -25.00 7.73
C PRO A 24 -5.42 -25.67 6.36
N THR A 25 -5.65 -24.91 5.29
CA THR A 25 -5.87 -25.48 3.95
C THR A 25 -4.69 -26.34 3.49
N ALA A 26 -5.01 -27.52 2.93
CA ALA A 26 -4.06 -28.38 2.24
C ALA A 26 -3.35 -27.60 1.11
N MET A 27 -2.02 -27.77 1.00
CA MET A 27 -1.15 -26.96 0.14
C MET A 27 -1.48 -27.04 -1.36
N THR A 28 -2.19 -28.09 -1.78
CA THR A 28 -2.37 -28.46 -3.20
C THR A 28 -3.35 -27.57 -3.98
N GLY A 29 -4.01 -26.60 -3.33
CA GLY A 29 -4.98 -25.69 -3.97
C GLY A 29 -4.67 -24.19 -3.85
N ARG A 30 -3.47 -23.81 -3.37
CA ARG A 30 -3.06 -22.39 -3.29
C ARG A 30 -2.43 -21.97 -4.61
N SER A 31 -2.93 -20.89 -5.22
CA SER A 31 -2.23 -20.31 -6.36
C SER A 31 -0.93 -19.68 -5.85
N LEU A 32 0.19 -20.07 -6.45
CA LEU A 32 1.54 -19.67 -6.01
C LEU A 32 1.84 -18.20 -6.33
N ALA A 33 1.24 -17.67 -7.41
CA ALA A 33 1.55 -16.32 -7.88
C ALA A 33 1.21 -15.21 -6.87
N PRO A 34 0.03 -15.18 -6.21
CA PRO A 34 -0.27 -14.18 -5.19
C PRO A 34 0.61 -14.28 -3.94
N ASP A 35 1.01 -15.49 -3.54
CA ASP A 35 1.80 -15.71 -2.33
C ASP A 35 3.27 -15.29 -2.54
N LEU A 36 3.86 -15.63 -3.69
CA LEU A 36 5.19 -15.13 -4.08
C LEU A 36 5.19 -13.61 -4.22
N ALA A 37 4.15 -13.04 -4.87
CA ALA A 37 4.03 -11.60 -5.02
C ALA A 37 4.01 -10.89 -3.67
N ARG A 38 3.29 -11.42 -2.67
CA ARG A 38 3.29 -10.87 -1.29
C ARG A 38 4.65 -10.97 -0.61
N GLY A 39 5.33 -12.11 -0.72
CA GLY A 39 6.66 -12.28 -0.12
C GLY A 39 7.69 -11.29 -0.70
N THR A 40 7.70 -11.15 -2.03
CA THR A 40 8.56 -10.18 -2.72
C THR A 40 8.22 -8.75 -2.34
N MET A 41 6.94 -8.42 -2.17
CA MET A 41 6.52 -7.08 -1.73
C MET A 41 7.03 -6.74 -0.34
N LEU A 42 6.99 -7.69 0.61
CA LEU A 42 7.51 -7.46 1.96
C LEU A 42 9.01 -7.16 1.94
N LEU A 43 9.77 -7.89 1.10
CA LEU A 43 11.20 -7.60 0.90
C LEU A 43 11.41 -6.19 0.33
N LEU A 44 10.63 -5.80 -0.68
CA LEU A 44 10.72 -4.47 -1.28
C LEU A 44 10.30 -3.35 -0.31
N ILE A 45 9.30 -3.59 0.55
CA ILE A 45 8.90 -2.66 1.61
C ILE A 45 10.05 -2.46 2.60
N VAL A 46 10.69 -3.54 3.05
CA VAL A 46 11.86 -3.45 3.93
C VAL A 46 12.94 -2.62 3.25
N LEU A 47 13.25 -2.92 2.00
CA LEU A 47 14.28 -2.24 1.23
C LEU A 47 13.97 -0.73 1.05
N ALA A 48 12.71 -0.37 0.76
CA ALA A 48 12.26 1.02 0.64
C ALA A 48 12.36 1.82 1.95
N ASN A 49 12.34 1.15 3.10
CA ASN A 49 12.39 1.80 4.40
C ASN A 49 13.83 1.94 4.95
N ILE A 50 14.81 1.20 4.42
CA ILE A 50 16.21 1.29 4.87
C ILE A 50 16.79 2.72 4.78
N PRO A 51 16.57 3.50 3.69
CA PRO A 51 17.09 4.86 3.58
C PRO A 51 16.59 5.78 4.70
N TRP A 52 15.33 5.60 5.12
CA TRP A 52 14.72 6.36 6.22
C TRP A 52 15.48 6.15 7.52
N TYR A 53 15.88 4.93 7.85
CA TYR A 53 16.60 4.66 9.10
C TYR A 53 18.09 5.04 9.04
N LEU A 54 18.70 5.02 7.85
CA LEU A 54 20.13 5.32 7.68
C LEU A 54 20.44 6.81 7.52
N TYR A 55 19.53 7.59 6.92
CA TYR A 55 19.82 8.98 6.49
C TYR A 55 18.84 10.03 7.05
N ALA A 56 17.89 9.64 7.93
CA ALA A 56 16.83 10.51 8.47
C ALA A 56 17.30 11.83 9.13
N ALA A 57 18.57 11.95 9.49
CA ALA A 57 19.05 13.06 10.33
C ALA A 57 20.02 14.03 9.63
N THR A 58 20.29 13.93 8.31
CA THR A 58 21.41 14.75 7.78
C THR A 58 21.22 15.43 6.43
N LYS A 59 20.52 14.88 5.43
CA LYS A 59 20.43 15.56 4.11
C LYS A 59 19.18 15.12 3.33
N ARG A 60 18.14 15.95 3.34
CA ARG A 60 17.01 15.80 2.41
C ARG A 60 17.12 16.84 1.29
N ASP A 61 17.10 16.41 0.04
CA ASP A 61 16.82 17.30 -1.10
C ASP A 61 16.02 16.52 -2.17
N ILE A 62 14.74 16.92 -2.38
CA ILE A 62 13.71 16.49 -3.37
C ILE A 62 13.50 14.99 -3.64
N SER A 63 14.35 14.12 -3.14
CA SER A 63 14.33 12.67 -3.16
C SER A 63 15.05 12.25 -1.89
N GLU A 64 14.47 11.35 -1.12
CA GLU A 64 14.88 10.98 0.26
C GLU A 64 16.27 10.28 0.34
N HIS A 65 17.08 10.40 -0.71
CA HIS A 65 18.39 9.81 -0.90
C HIS A 65 19.48 10.89 -0.96
N PRO A 66 20.59 10.76 -0.22
CA PRO A 66 21.67 11.75 -0.24
C PRO A 66 22.34 11.87 -1.63
N VAL A 67 22.32 13.05 -2.24
CA VAL A 67 23.03 13.34 -3.51
C VAL A 67 24.57 13.35 -3.39
N ASP A 68 25.08 13.29 -2.16
CA ASP A 68 26.51 13.24 -1.84
C ASP A 68 26.96 11.79 -1.59
N GLY A 69 27.48 11.15 -2.64
CA GLY A 69 27.98 9.76 -2.59
C GLY A 69 28.80 9.44 -3.84
N SER A 70 29.46 8.28 -3.83
CA SER A 70 30.19 7.78 -5.01
C SER A 70 29.26 7.56 -6.20
N VAL A 71 29.81 7.41 -7.41
CA VAL A 71 29.01 7.07 -8.61
C VAL A 71 28.19 5.79 -8.38
N ILE A 72 28.73 4.83 -7.61
CA ILE A 72 28.04 3.59 -7.25
C ILE A 72 26.84 3.91 -6.33
N ASP A 73 27.00 4.78 -5.33
CA ASP A 73 25.92 5.16 -4.43
C ASP A 73 24.77 5.83 -5.20
N ARG A 74 25.08 6.72 -6.15
CA ARG A 74 24.07 7.38 -6.99
C ARG A 74 23.34 6.41 -7.89
N VAL A 75 24.04 5.42 -8.46
CA VAL A 75 23.40 4.37 -9.28
C VAL A 75 22.49 3.52 -8.41
N VAL A 76 22.95 3.10 -7.23
CA VAL A 76 22.14 2.31 -6.28
C VAL A 76 20.92 3.10 -5.83
N GLN A 77 21.07 4.38 -5.47
CA GLN A 77 19.95 5.25 -5.07
C GLN A 77 18.96 5.48 -6.22
N THR A 78 19.44 5.70 -7.44
CA THR A 78 18.55 5.84 -8.62
C THR A 78 17.77 4.55 -8.86
N VAL A 79 18.43 3.39 -8.73
CA VAL A 79 17.78 2.09 -8.83
C VAL A 79 16.76 1.90 -7.70
N MET A 80 17.07 2.29 -6.48
CA MET A 80 16.15 2.21 -5.33
C MET A 80 14.93 3.09 -5.55
N LEU A 81 15.13 4.36 -5.92
CA LEU A 81 14.05 5.32 -6.13
C LEU A 81 13.13 4.90 -7.29
N VAL A 82 13.73 4.48 -8.41
CA VAL A 82 12.98 4.08 -9.60
C VAL A 82 12.36 2.70 -9.40
N ALA A 83 13.14 1.68 -9.05
CA ALA A 83 12.71 0.28 -9.05
C ALA A 83 11.95 -0.14 -7.78
N VAL A 84 12.22 0.49 -6.64
CA VAL A 84 11.75 0.03 -5.33
C VAL A 84 10.74 1.03 -4.73
N ASP A 85 11.13 2.27 -4.46
CA ASP A 85 10.32 3.21 -3.67
C ASP A 85 8.97 3.50 -4.33
N ALA A 86 8.98 3.98 -5.58
CA ALA A 86 7.75 4.39 -6.28
C ALA A 86 6.82 3.22 -6.69
N ARG A 87 7.31 1.97 -6.65
CA ARG A 87 6.58 0.80 -7.20
C ARG A 87 6.06 -0.14 -6.13
N SER A 88 6.74 -0.22 -4.99
CA SER A 88 6.40 -1.16 -3.93
C SER A 88 5.07 -0.81 -3.26
N TYR A 89 4.83 0.47 -3.00
CA TYR A 89 3.60 0.91 -2.35
C TYR A 89 2.35 0.64 -3.21
N PRO A 90 2.26 1.07 -4.50
CA PRO A 90 1.07 0.81 -5.29
C PRO A 90 0.85 -0.69 -5.55
N MET A 91 1.92 -1.45 -5.82
CA MET A 91 1.79 -2.89 -6.05
C MET A 91 1.26 -3.61 -4.80
N PHE A 92 1.67 -3.19 -3.60
CA PHE A 92 1.18 -3.80 -2.35
C PHE A 92 -0.29 -3.50 -2.15
N ALA A 93 -0.70 -2.26 -2.41
CA ALA A 93 -2.11 -1.86 -2.39
C ALA A 93 -2.96 -2.67 -3.38
N ALA A 94 -2.45 -2.91 -4.60
CA ALA A 94 -3.16 -3.69 -5.61
C ALA A 94 -3.33 -5.15 -5.17
N LEU A 95 -2.27 -5.79 -4.65
CA LEU A 95 -2.32 -7.16 -4.14
C LEU A 95 -3.18 -7.29 -2.88
N PHE A 96 -3.20 -6.26 -2.04
CA PHE A 96 -4.08 -6.17 -0.89
C PHE A 96 -5.55 -6.17 -1.32
N GLY A 97 -5.91 -5.31 -2.29
CA GLY A 97 -7.24 -5.31 -2.90
C GLY A 97 -7.60 -6.64 -3.57
N TYR A 98 -6.65 -7.24 -4.28
CA TYR A 98 -6.82 -8.56 -4.88
C TYR A 98 -7.16 -9.62 -3.82
N GLY A 99 -6.41 -9.60 -2.71
CA GLY A 99 -6.60 -10.51 -1.57
C GLY A 99 -7.95 -10.34 -0.87
N ILE A 100 -8.47 -9.11 -0.77
CA ILE A 100 -9.81 -8.85 -0.22
C ILE A 100 -10.88 -9.59 -1.03
N TRP A 101 -10.85 -9.44 -2.36
CA TRP A 101 -11.82 -10.09 -3.23
C TRP A 101 -11.70 -11.61 -3.18
N GLN A 102 -10.47 -12.13 -3.22
CA GLN A 102 -10.24 -13.57 -3.18
C GLN A 102 -10.68 -14.22 -1.87
N LEU A 103 -10.46 -13.53 -0.73
CA LEU A 103 -10.95 -14.01 0.56
C LEU A 103 -12.49 -13.98 0.61
N TYR A 104 -13.09 -12.92 0.09
CA TYR A 104 -14.54 -12.78 0.02
C TYR A 104 -15.20 -13.89 -0.83
N THR A 105 -14.69 -14.15 -2.04
CA THR A 105 -15.24 -15.20 -2.92
C THR A 105 -15.02 -16.61 -2.36
N ARG A 106 -13.92 -16.86 -1.66
CA ARG A 106 -13.69 -18.13 -0.95
C ARG A 106 -14.72 -18.36 0.15
N GLN A 107 -15.05 -17.33 0.94
CA GLN A 107 -16.08 -17.44 1.98
C GLN A 107 -17.46 -17.70 1.37
N ALA A 108 -17.80 -16.99 0.27
CA ALA A 108 -19.04 -17.21 -0.45
C ALA A 108 -19.13 -18.63 -1.04
N ALA A 109 -18.05 -19.15 -1.64
CA ALA A 109 -17.98 -20.52 -2.16
C ALA A 109 -18.08 -21.59 -1.05
N ALA A 110 -17.60 -21.29 0.16
CA ALA A 110 -17.75 -22.13 1.33
C ALA A 110 -19.15 -22.07 1.98
N GLY A 111 -20.12 -21.38 1.35
CA GLY A 111 -21.49 -21.24 1.87
C GLY A 111 -21.62 -20.30 3.08
N THR A 112 -20.60 -19.49 3.37
CA THR A 112 -20.66 -18.53 4.47
C THR A 112 -21.63 -17.41 4.13
N GLU A 113 -22.49 -17.03 5.08
CA GLU A 113 -23.39 -15.91 4.87
C GLU A 113 -22.63 -14.63 4.49
N HIS A 114 -23.21 -13.90 3.55
CA HIS A 114 -22.67 -12.65 3.01
C HIS A 114 -22.28 -11.63 4.09
N ARG A 115 -23.13 -11.48 5.11
CA ARG A 115 -22.88 -10.59 6.26
C ARG A 115 -21.71 -11.07 7.11
N ALA A 116 -21.55 -12.38 7.29
CA ALA A 116 -20.44 -12.97 8.03
C ALA A 116 -19.12 -12.80 7.27
N ALA A 117 -19.10 -13.01 5.95
CA ALA A 117 -17.93 -12.76 5.11
C ALA A 117 -17.49 -11.28 5.15
N ARG A 118 -18.45 -10.34 5.07
CA ARG A 118 -18.19 -8.90 5.26
C ARG A 118 -17.62 -8.57 6.64
N ARG A 119 -18.19 -9.16 7.70
CA ARG A 119 -17.73 -8.95 9.08
C ARG A 119 -16.31 -9.46 9.27
N LEU A 120 -15.96 -10.62 8.70
CA LEU A 120 -14.61 -11.17 8.72
C LEU A 120 -13.60 -10.21 8.08
N LEU A 121 -13.89 -9.72 6.87
CA LEU A 121 -13.05 -8.76 6.17
C LEU A 121 -12.87 -7.45 6.96
N ARG A 122 -13.96 -6.89 7.49
CA ARG A 122 -13.88 -5.68 8.32
C ARG A 122 -13.07 -5.91 9.58
N ARG A 123 -13.24 -7.04 10.27
CA ARG A 123 -12.47 -7.38 11.48
C ARG A 123 -10.97 -7.49 11.14
N ARG A 124 -10.61 -8.18 10.07
CA ARG A 124 -9.23 -8.28 9.59
C ARG A 124 -8.63 -6.91 9.31
N ASN A 125 -9.36 -6.04 8.62
CA ASN A 125 -8.86 -4.72 8.26
C ASN A 125 -8.79 -3.77 9.48
N TRP A 126 -9.69 -3.90 10.45
CA TRP A 126 -9.58 -3.20 11.74
C TRP A 126 -8.37 -3.65 12.56
N TRP A 127 -8.01 -4.94 12.52
CA TRP A 127 -6.76 -5.40 13.12
C TRP A 127 -5.53 -4.77 12.45
N LEU A 128 -5.54 -4.56 11.14
CA LEU A 128 -4.47 -3.83 10.47
C LEU A 128 -4.37 -2.38 10.94
N VAL A 129 -5.51 -1.70 11.16
CA VAL A 129 -5.52 -0.36 11.77
C VAL A 129 -4.93 -0.40 13.17
N ALA A 130 -5.32 -1.36 13.99
CA ALA A 130 -4.81 -1.49 15.36
C ALA A 130 -3.31 -1.78 15.41
N PHE A 131 -2.81 -2.71 14.59
CA PHE A 131 -1.38 -2.97 14.49
C PHE A 131 -0.61 -1.78 13.92
N GLY A 132 -1.20 -1.08 12.94
CA GLY A 132 -0.64 0.15 12.40
C GLY A 132 -0.53 1.25 13.45
N ALA A 133 -1.54 1.42 14.30
CA ALA A 133 -1.50 2.36 15.41
C ALA A 133 -0.38 2.00 16.40
N VAL A 134 -0.28 0.73 16.81
CA VAL A 134 0.79 0.28 17.72
C VAL A 134 2.17 0.48 17.09
N HIS A 135 2.33 0.15 15.81
CA HIS A 135 3.56 0.38 15.05
C HIS A 135 3.91 1.87 14.99
N ALA A 136 2.94 2.72 14.70
CA ALA A 136 3.14 4.15 14.58
C ALA A 136 3.56 4.82 15.88
N VAL A 137 2.89 4.44 16.96
CA VAL A 137 3.13 4.96 18.30
C VAL A 137 4.51 4.53 18.82
N LEU A 138 4.87 3.25 18.67
CA LEU A 138 6.07 2.70 19.28
C LEU A 138 7.32 2.84 18.41
N LEU A 139 7.19 2.74 17.09
CA LEU A 139 8.33 2.59 16.19
C LEU A 139 8.51 3.80 15.29
N TRP A 140 7.50 4.14 14.47
CA TRP A 140 7.65 5.17 13.44
C TRP A 140 6.31 5.66 12.86
N SER A 141 6.12 6.98 12.76
CA SER A 141 4.87 7.60 12.31
C SER A 141 4.49 7.36 10.83
N GLY A 142 5.43 6.90 9.99
CA GLY A 142 5.19 6.57 8.57
C GLY A 142 4.51 5.23 8.29
N ASP A 143 3.70 4.74 9.24
CA ASP A 143 3.01 3.46 9.14
C ASP A 143 2.13 3.32 7.89
N VAL A 144 2.28 2.18 7.21
CA VAL A 144 1.51 1.82 6.01
C VAL A 144 0.29 0.97 6.38
N LEU A 145 0.34 0.21 7.47
CA LEU A 145 -0.73 -0.74 7.83
C LEU A 145 -2.04 -0.02 8.16
N GLY A 146 -1.96 1.11 8.84
CA GLY A 146 -3.08 1.94 9.26
C GLY A 146 -3.88 2.46 8.07
N ALA A 147 -3.19 3.06 7.09
CA ALA A 147 -3.82 3.57 5.87
C ALA A 147 -4.49 2.46 5.05
N TYR A 148 -3.86 1.29 4.96
CA TYR A 148 -4.39 0.14 4.21
C TYR A 148 -5.56 -0.51 4.93
N GLY A 149 -5.47 -0.65 6.25
CA GLY A 149 -6.56 -1.12 7.09
C GLY A 149 -7.78 -0.21 6.97
N LEU A 150 -7.58 1.12 7.09
CA LEU A 150 -8.65 2.10 6.99
C LEU A 150 -9.30 2.11 5.60
N ALA A 151 -8.49 2.20 4.54
CA ALA A 151 -8.98 2.11 3.17
C ALA A 151 -9.72 0.79 2.94
N GLY A 152 -9.19 -0.33 3.42
CA GLY A 152 -9.82 -1.64 3.34
C GLY A 152 -11.17 -1.70 4.08
N VAL A 153 -11.30 -1.11 5.27
CA VAL A 153 -12.59 -1.05 5.99
C VAL A 153 -13.63 -0.26 5.19
N ILE A 154 -13.24 0.91 4.67
CA ILE A 154 -14.12 1.79 3.89
C ILE A 154 -14.54 1.10 2.58
N LEU A 155 -13.57 0.58 1.82
CA LEU A 155 -13.84 -0.02 0.52
C LEU A 155 -14.65 -1.31 0.63
N VAL A 156 -14.41 -2.15 1.65
CA VAL A 156 -15.25 -3.32 1.91
C VAL A 156 -16.67 -2.89 2.28
N ALA A 157 -16.85 -1.84 3.08
CA ALA A 157 -18.18 -1.36 3.44
C ALA A 157 -18.97 -0.89 2.21
N LEU A 158 -18.32 -0.11 1.34
CA LEU A 158 -18.96 0.60 0.22
C LEU A 158 -19.09 -0.22 -1.07
N PHE A 159 -18.06 -1.00 -1.42
CA PHE A 159 -17.88 -1.51 -2.78
C PHE A 159 -17.93 -3.03 -2.94
N ILE A 160 -17.80 -3.82 -1.88
CA ILE A 160 -17.63 -5.28 -2.03
C ILE A 160 -18.80 -5.94 -2.81
N ASP A 161 -20.01 -5.42 -2.69
CA ASP A 161 -21.22 -5.95 -3.35
C ASP A 161 -21.64 -5.16 -4.58
N ARG A 162 -20.92 -4.10 -4.91
CA ARG A 162 -21.27 -3.25 -6.03
C ARG A 162 -20.81 -3.91 -7.32
N ALA A 163 -21.51 -3.63 -8.42
CA ALA A 163 -21.13 -4.09 -9.75
C ALA A 163 -19.73 -3.57 -10.13
N SER A 164 -18.98 -4.33 -10.94
CA SER A 164 -17.63 -3.95 -11.37
C SER A 164 -17.60 -2.60 -12.10
N ALA A 165 -18.68 -2.23 -12.79
CA ALA A 165 -18.83 -0.92 -13.41
C ALA A 165 -18.73 0.22 -12.38
N VAL A 166 -19.36 0.07 -11.21
CA VAL A 166 -19.31 1.07 -10.14
C VAL A 166 -17.88 1.24 -9.62
N LEU A 167 -17.18 0.14 -9.32
CA LEU A 167 -15.79 0.19 -8.87
C LEU A 167 -14.89 0.88 -9.90
N ARG A 168 -15.09 0.58 -11.18
CA ARG A 168 -14.33 1.18 -12.28
C ARG A 168 -14.58 2.68 -12.40
N ILE A 169 -15.84 3.11 -12.33
CA ILE A 169 -16.21 4.54 -12.36
C ILE A 169 -15.55 5.27 -11.19
N TRP A 170 -15.67 4.74 -9.97
CA TRP A 170 -15.06 5.38 -8.80
C TRP A 170 -13.53 5.41 -8.85
N ALA A 171 -12.89 4.35 -9.33
CA ALA A 171 -11.44 4.36 -9.55
C ALA A 171 -11.01 5.44 -10.56
N ILE A 172 -11.76 5.60 -11.67
CA ILE A 172 -11.50 6.63 -12.68
C ILE A 172 -11.76 8.03 -12.13
N VAL A 173 -12.86 8.24 -11.40
CA VAL A 173 -13.22 9.54 -10.83
C VAL A 173 -12.19 9.99 -9.82
N ILE A 174 -11.79 9.12 -8.88
CA ILE A 174 -10.78 9.47 -7.88
C ILE A 174 -9.42 9.71 -8.56
N ALA A 175 -9.00 8.84 -9.50
CA ALA A 175 -7.74 9.06 -10.23
C ALA A 175 -7.75 10.35 -11.05
N GLY A 176 -8.88 10.68 -11.70
CA GLY A 176 -9.06 11.92 -12.43
C GLY A 176 -8.99 13.15 -11.53
N LEU A 177 -9.66 13.10 -10.37
CA LEU A 177 -9.58 14.17 -9.36
C LEU A 177 -8.14 14.37 -8.88
N LEU A 178 -7.41 13.30 -8.57
CA LEU A 178 -6.01 13.38 -8.16
C LEU A 178 -5.12 13.97 -9.25
N THR A 179 -5.38 13.64 -10.51
CA THR A 179 -4.66 14.20 -11.65
C THR A 179 -4.92 15.70 -11.78
N VAL A 180 -6.17 16.12 -11.64
CA VAL A 180 -6.55 17.54 -11.67
C VAL A 180 -5.93 18.30 -10.50
N VAL A 181 -6.03 17.78 -9.28
CA VAL A 181 -5.42 18.39 -8.08
C VAL A 181 -3.91 18.52 -8.27
N SER A 182 -3.23 17.45 -8.70
CA SER A 182 -1.78 17.48 -8.95
C SER A 182 -1.39 18.51 -10.02
N ALA A 183 -2.16 18.60 -11.11
CA ALA A 183 -1.93 19.58 -12.17
C ALA A 183 -2.15 21.01 -11.69
N LEU A 184 -3.17 21.25 -10.86
CA LEU A 184 -3.43 22.56 -10.25
C LEU A 184 -2.33 22.93 -9.25
N THR A 185 -1.90 22.02 -8.38
CA THR A 185 -0.79 22.25 -7.45
C THR A 185 0.49 22.60 -8.21
N LEU A 186 0.79 21.88 -9.30
CA LEU A 186 1.93 22.19 -10.15
C LEU A 186 1.78 23.56 -10.83
N ALA A 187 0.61 23.87 -11.38
CA ALA A 187 0.35 25.17 -12.02
C ALA A 187 0.48 26.34 -11.04
N VAL A 188 -0.05 26.20 -9.82
CA VAL A 188 0.12 27.18 -8.74
C VAL A 188 1.59 27.31 -8.34
N SER A 189 2.30 26.19 -8.21
CA SER A 189 3.73 26.20 -7.87
C SER A 189 4.55 26.94 -8.93
N ILE A 190 4.26 26.74 -10.21
CA ILE A 190 4.91 27.46 -11.33
C ILE A 190 4.53 28.94 -11.32
N ALA A 191 3.24 29.27 -11.11
CA ALA A 191 2.75 30.65 -11.12
C ALA A 191 3.30 31.50 -9.96
N LEU A 192 3.62 30.86 -8.83
CA LEU A 192 4.16 31.52 -7.64
C LEU A 192 5.69 31.40 -7.54
N ALA A 193 6.36 30.74 -8.49
CA ALA A 193 7.80 30.48 -8.44
C ALA A 193 8.65 31.78 -8.36
N ASP A 194 8.18 32.86 -8.97
CA ASP A 194 8.86 34.17 -8.97
C ASP A 194 8.42 35.09 -7.81
N THR A 195 7.54 34.60 -6.93
CA THR A 195 7.08 35.37 -5.76
C THR A 195 7.86 34.95 -4.52
N ASP A 196 8.37 35.92 -3.75
CA ASP A 196 8.97 35.68 -2.42
C ASP A 196 7.96 35.10 -1.40
N LEU A 197 6.71 34.88 -1.82
CA LEU A 197 5.63 34.29 -1.03
C LEU A 197 5.94 32.84 -0.61
N PHE A 198 6.64 32.07 -1.46
CA PHE A 198 7.08 30.71 -1.10
C PHE A 198 8.15 30.72 0.00
N ALA A 199 9.04 31.73 0.01
CA ALA A 199 10.01 31.94 1.07
C ALA A 199 9.36 32.49 2.36
N ALA A 200 8.29 33.28 2.22
CA ALA A 200 7.52 33.83 3.34
C ALA A 200 6.57 32.82 4.02
N GLY A 201 6.25 31.70 3.37
CA GLY A 201 5.40 30.63 3.91
C GLY A 201 6.00 29.86 5.09
N GLY A 202 7.26 30.14 5.45
CA GLY A 202 8.02 29.38 6.44
C GLY A 202 8.39 28.00 5.91
N SER A 203 9.62 27.55 6.20
CA SER A 203 9.94 26.13 6.07
C SER A 203 9.01 25.37 7.01
N VAL A 204 8.03 24.64 6.45
CA VAL A 204 7.31 23.63 7.22
C VAL A 204 8.37 22.60 7.62
N GLU A 205 8.83 22.67 8.87
CA GLU A 205 9.71 21.65 9.43
C GLU A 205 9.06 20.30 9.17
N ASP A 206 9.81 19.39 8.56
CA ASP A 206 9.30 18.08 8.18
C ASP A 206 8.78 17.40 9.46
N PRO A 207 7.47 17.16 9.59
CA PRO A 207 6.92 16.64 10.84
C PRO A 207 7.57 15.30 11.24
N ILE A 208 8.10 14.54 10.29
CA ILE A 208 8.78 13.27 10.55
C ILE A 208 10.14 13.50 11.24
N GLU A 209 10.80 14.62 10.97
CA GLU A 209 12.06 15.02 11.57
C GLU A 209 11.89 15.39 13.04
N THR A 210 10.81 16.11 13.40
CA THR A 210 10.54 16.50 14.79
C THR A 210 10.30 15.29 15.69
N GLY A 211 9.54 14.28 15.24
CA GLY A 211 9.27 13.06 16.02
C GLY A 211 10.44 12.05 16.11
N VAL A 212 11.48 12.21 15.29
CA VAL A 212 12.69 11.36 15.30
C VAL A 212 13.85 12.05 16.02
N ALA A 213 13.93 13.37 15.95
CA ALA A 213 14.96 14.18 16.62
C ALA A 213 14.66 14.43 18.10
N GLU A 214 13.48 14.06 18.60
CA GLU A 214 13.07 14.34 19.96
C GLU A 214 13.85 13.50 21.01
N PRO A 215 14.55 14.13 21.98
CA PRO A 215 15.40 13.41 22.93
C PRO A 215 14.61 12.51 23.90
N GLY A 216 13.34 12.82 24.14
CA GLY A 216 12.48 12.10 25.08
C GLY A 216 11.56 11.09 24.38
N TYR A 217 11.71 9.80 24.69
CA TYR A 217 10.89 8.76 24.05
C TYR A 217 9.38 8.95 24.28
N LEU A 218 8.96 9.38 25.47
CA LEU A 218 7.55 9.66 25.76
C LEU A 218 7.00 10.86 24.98
N ALA A 219 7.81 11.91 24.77
CA ALA A 219 7.44 13.04 23.92
C ALA A 219 7.32 12.58 22.44
N SER A 220 8.28 11.77 21.97
CA SER A 220 8.23 11.18 20.63
C SER A 220 6.99 10.32 20.39
N ILE A 221 6.50 9.61 21.41
CA ILE A 221 5.24 8.85 21.34
C ILE A 221 4.06 9.79 21.08
N VAL A 222 3.98 10.92 21.77
CA VAL A 222 2.89 11.88 21.60
C VAL A 222 2.92 12.48 20.19
N ASP A 223 4.09 12.92 19.73
CA ASP A 223 4.23 13.50 18.38
C ASP A 223 3.88 12.49 17.28
N ARG A 224 4.38 11.25 17.40
CA ARG A 224 4.05 10.17 16.45
C ARG A 224 2.56 9.84 16.47
N SER A 225 1.93 9.84 17.64
CA SER A 225 0.49 9.57 17.78
C SER A 225 -0.34 10.65 17.12
N LEU A 226 -0.03 11.92 17.40
CA LEU A 226 -0.73 13.06 16.81
C LEU A 226 -0.55 13.10 15.29
N MET A 227 0.67 12.87 14.82
CA MET A 227 0.95 12.76 13.40
C MET A 227 0.14 11.63 12.77
N TRP A 228 0.16 10.42 13.34
CA TRP A 228 -0.50 9.27 12.74
C TRP A 228 -2.02 9.46 12.60
N VAL A 229 -2.65 10.09 13.60
CA VAL A 229 -4.09 10.42 13.57
C VAL A 229 -4.45 11.38 12.43
N VAL A 230 -3.52 12.25 12.02
CA VAL A 230 -3.71 13.16 10.88
C VAL A 230 -3.28 12.50 9.56
N ALA A 231 -2.14 11.81 9.57
CA ALA A 231 -1.48 11.23 8.41
C ALA A 231 -2.29 10.08 7.79
N VAL A 232 -2.88 9.20 8.60
CA VAL A 232 -3.63 8.05 8.06
C VAL A 232 -4.89 8.51 7.31
N PRO A 233 -5.77 9.37 7.88
CA PRO A 233 -6.88 9.93 7.13
C PRO A 233 -6.43 10.77 5.92
N SER A 234 -5.37 11.57 6.04
CA SER A 234 -4.89 12.37 4.91
C SER A 234 -4.39 11.49 3.76
N GLN A 235 -3.67 10.40 4.03
CA GLN A 235 -3.26 9.43 3.02
C GLN A 235 -4.45 8.77 2.32
N VAL A 236 -5.52 8.46 3.06
CA VAL A 236 -6.70 7.80 2.48
C VAL A 236 -7.57 8.79 1.70
N PHE A 237 -7.82 9.98 2.24
CA PHE A 237 -8.81 10.91 1.68
C PHE A 237 -8.22 12.03 0.83
N LEU A 238 -7.04 12.56 1.20
CA LEU A 238 -6.38 13.64 0.46
C LEU A 238 -5.46 13.09 -0.63
N SER A 239 -4.59 12.12 -0.30
CA SER A 239 -3.71 11.50 -1.30
C SER A 239 -4.48 10.59 -2.26
N GLY A 240 -5.49 9.83 -1.77
CA GLY A 240 -6.43 9.05 -2.59
C GLY A 240 -5.83 7.92 -3.44
N VAL A 241 -4.50 7.82 -3.55
CA VAL A 241 -3.79 6.82 -4.36
C VAL A 241 -4.08 5.41 -3.83
N ILE A 242 -3.99 5.21 -2.50
CA ILE A 242 -4.21 3.90 -1.88
C ILE A 242 -5.62 3.35 -2.21
N PRO A 243 -6.73 4.08 -1.99
CA PRO A 243 -8.06 3.62 -2.38
C PRO A 243 -8.20 3.27 -3.86
N VAL A 244 -7.66 4.09 -4.77
CA VAL A 244 -7.71 3.85 -6.22
C VAL A 244 -7.05 2.53 -6.56
N VAL A 245 -5.83 2.30 -6.04
CA VAL A 245 -5.06 1.13 -6.39
C VAL A 245 -5.64 -0.15 -5.77
N ILE A 246 -6.21 -0.06 -4.55
CA ILE A 246 -6.97 -1.17 -3.95
C ILE A 246 -8.21 -1.50 -4.81
N LEU A 247 -8.95 -0.49 -5.30
CA LEU A 247 -10.10 -0.70 -6.19
C LEU A 247 -9.70 -1.39 -7.49
N VAL A 248 -8.59 -0.97 -8.11
CA VAL A 248 -8.03 -1.64 -9.30
C VAL A 248 -7.64 -3.08 -8.97
N GLY A 249 -7.04 -3.33 -7.80
CA GLY A 249 -6.74 -4.68 -7.31
C GLY A 249 -7.97 -5.57 -7.17
N ILE A 250 -9.06 -5.05 -6.60
CA ILE A 250 -10.35 -5.76 -6.49
C ILE A 250 -10.92 -6.05 -7.88
N LEU A 251 -10.87 -5.09 -8.81
CA LEU A 251 -11.32 -5.28 -10.19
C LEU A 251 -10.50 -6.35 -10.92
N ALA A 252 -9.18 -6.32 -10.78
CA ALA A 252 -8.29 -7.32 -11.36
C ALA A 252 -8.61 -8.73 -10.83
N ALA A 253 -8.93 -8.86 -9.53
CA ALA A 253 -9.35 -10.12 -8.93
C ALA A 253 -10.72 -10.60 -9.42
N ARG A 254 -11.66 -9.68 -9.65
CA ARG A 254 -12.97 -10.01 -10.25
C ARG A 254 -12.84 -10.59 -11.65
N HIS A 255 -11.84 -10.17 -12.39
CA HIS A 255 -11.52 -10.67 -13.73
C HIS A 255 -10.47 -11.79 -13.73
N ARG A 256 -10.07 -12.31 -12.57
CA ARG A 256 -9.12 -13.42 -12.43
C ARG A 256 -7.78 -13.18 -13.14
N VAL A 257 -7.33 -11.94 -13.22
CA VAL A 257 -6.15 -11.55 -14.02
C VAL A 257 -4.87 -12.30 -13.59
N LEU A 258 -4.71 -12.56 -12.29
CA LEU A 258 -3.54 -13.29 -11.75
C LEU A 258 -3.78 -14.80 -11.59
N GLU A 259 -5.04 -15.24 -11.62
CA GLU A 259 -5.42 -16.65 -11.55
C GLU A 259 -5.39 -17.31 -12.93
N GLU A 260 -5.70 -16.55 -13.98
CA GLU A 260 -5.67 -16.97 -15.39
C GLU A 260 -4.73 -16.03 -16.20
N PRO A 261 -3.40 -16.06 -15.94
CA PRO A 261 -2.46 -15.12 -16.54
C PRO A 261 -2.35 -15.29 -18.06
N GLU A 262 -2.48 -16.52 -18.57
CA GLU A 262 -2.36 -16.85 -20.00
C GLU A 262 -3.35 -16.07 -20.87
N ARG A 263 -4.56 -15.82 -20.34
CA ARG A 263 -5.60 -15.04 -21.03
C ARG A 263 -5.35 -13.53 -21.00
N HIS A 264 -4.46 -13.06 -20.12
CA HIS A 264 -4.22 -11.65 -19.85
C HIS A 264 -2.77 -11.21 -20.12
N LEU A 265 -1.93 -12.07 -20.69
CA LEU A 265 -0.53 -11.75 -21.06
C LEU A 265 -0.36 -10.43 -21.82
N PRO A 266 -1.15 -10.08 -22.85
CA PRO A 266 -0.96 -8.81 -23.55
C PRO A 266 -1.26 -7.60 -22.65
N LEU A 267 -2.23 -7.71 -21.74
CA LEU A 267 -2.54 -6.66 -20.76
C LEU A 267 -1.40 -6.52 -19.74
N LEU A 268 -0.93 -7.63 -19.18
CA LEU A 268 0.15 -7.66 -18.19
C LEU A 268 1.45 -7.12 -18.79
N ARG A 269 1.79 -7.50 -20.02
CA ARG A 269 2.99 -6.99 -20.69
C ARG A 269 2.90 -5.50 -21.00
N ARG A 270 1.74 -5.02 -21.49
CA ARG A 270 1.54 -3.58 -21.76
C ARG A 270 1.61 -2.75 -20.49
N THR A 271 0.92 -3.17 -19.43
CA THR A 271 0.94 -2.46 -18.14
C THR A 271 2.34 -2.47 -17.52
N ALA A 272 3.08 -3.58 -17.61
CA ALA A 272 4.47 -3.64 -17.17
C ALA A 272 5.37 -2.68 -17.96
N VAL A 273 5.30 -2.69 -19.30
CA VAL A 273 6.14 -1.82 -20.15
C VAL A 273 5.81 -0.34 -19.95
N VAL A 274 4.52 0.01 -19.95
CA VAL A 274 4.08 1.40 -19.73
C VAL A 274 4.46 1.87 -18.33
N GLY A 275 4.25 1.05 -17.30
CA GLY A 275 4.67 1.37 -15.93
C GLY A 275 6.19 1.47 -15.78
N LEU A 276 6.95 0.68 -16.52
CA LEU A 276 8.42 0.78 -16.55
C LEU A 276 8.85 2.10 -17.18
N ALA A 277 8.27 2.44 -18.34
CA ALA A 277 8.56 3.67 -19.09
C ALA A 277 8.23 4.92 -18.27
N ILE A 278 7.01 5.00 -17.71
CA ILE A 278 6.58 6.14 -16.87
C ILE A 278 7.51 6.29 -15.67
N GLY A 279 7.83 5.20 -14.98
CA GLY A 279 8.71 5.27 -13.80
C GLY A 279 10.15 5.64 -14.13
N TRP A 280 10.64 5.36 -15.35
CA TRP A 280 11.95 5.84 -15.81
C TRP A 280 11.94 7.33 -16.15
N THR A 281 10.84 7.85 -16.69
CA THR A 281 10.73 9.28 -17.03
C THR A 281 10.46 10.18 -15.82
N GLY A 282 9.96 9.62 -14.71
CA GLY A 282 9.62 10.37 -13.51
C GLY A 282 10.80 10.65 -12.56
N ALA A 283 11.96 10.01 -12.74
CA ALA A 283 13.14 10.31 -11.92
C ALA A 283 13.87 11.53 -12.50
N PRO A 284 13.98 12.66 -11.76
CA PRO A 284 14.76 13.78 -12.23
C PRO A 284 16.23 13.34 -12.43
N PRO A 285 16.89 13.77 -13.51
CA PRO A 285 18.31 13.49 -13.69
C PRO A 285 19.09 14.07 -12.50
N PRO A 286 20.14 13.40 -12.00
CA PRO A 286 20.94 13.95 -10.91
C PRO A 286 21.44 15.34 -11.31
N PRO A 287 21.44 16.32 -10.39
CA PRO A 287 21.91 17.66 -10.69
C PRO A 287 23.32 17.54 -11.27
N ARG A 288 23.49 18.00 -12.52
CA ARG A 288 24.82 18.13 -13.09
C ARG A 288 25.53 19.15 -12.22
N SER A 289 26.51 18.70 -11.44
CA SER A 289 27.42 19.58 -10.72
C SER A 289 28.22 20.37 -11.75
N THR A 290 27.66 21.44 -12.28
CA THR A 290 28.44 22.51 -12.90
C THR A 290 29.12 23.24 -11.76
N SER A 291 30.27 22.69 -11.35
CA SER A 291 31.47 23.43 -10.96
C SER A 291 31.26 24.87 -10.47
N THR A 292 31.07 25.03 -9.17
CA THR A 292 31.67 26.16 -8.44
C THR A 292 32.27 25.62 -7.15
N CYS A 293 33.49 25.10 -7.27
CA CYS A 293 34.34 24.84 -6.12
C CYS A 293 34.75 26.21 -5.54
N GLY A 294 34.04 26.65 -4.52
CA GLY A 294 34.35 27.87 -3.80
C GLY A 294 34.00 27.67 -2.33
N VAL A 295 35.03 27.53 -1.50
CA VAL A 295 34.97 27.44 -0.03
C VAL A 295 34.68 26.04 0.53
N CYS A 296 35.76 25.27 0.69
CA CYS A 296 35.81 24.12 1.60
C CYS A 296 36.24 24.64 2.99
N PRO A 297 35.46 24.50 4.08
CA PRO A 297 35.94 24.80 5.41
C PRO A 297 36.93 23.71 5.83
N ARG A 298 38.16 24.12 6.19
CA ARG A 298 39.23 23.26 6.70
C ARG A 298 38.73 22.30 7.78
N ARG A 299 39.06 21.02 7.62
CA ARG A 299 39.00 19.98 8.66
C ARG A 299 39.64 20.50 9.95
N ARG A 300 38.87 20.57 11.05
CA ARG A 300 39.45 20.62 12.40
C ARG A 300 40.02 19.24 12.70
N THR A 301 41.34 19.19 12.81
CA THR A 301 42.08 18.04 13.34
C THR A 301 41.75 17.90 14.83
N TRP A 302 41.20 16.75 15.21
CA TRP A 302 41.08 16.34 16.60
C TRP A 302 42.44 15.83 17.08
N ALA A 303 43.16 16.68 17.84
CA ALA A 303 44.32 16.29 18.63
C ALA A 303 44.50 17.30 19.77
N SER A 304 43.88 17.02 20.92
CA SER A 304 44.31 17.30 22.30
C SER A 304 43.14 17.10 23.24
#